data_AF-A0A6P1DKF7-F1
#
_entry.id   AF-A0A6P1DKF7-F1
#
_cell.length_a   1.000
_cell.length_b   1.000
_cell.length_c   1.000
_cell.angle_alpha   90.00
_cell.angle_beta   90.00
_cell.angle_gamma   90.00
#
_symmetry.space_group_name_H-M   'P 1'
#
loop_
_entity.id
_entity.type
_entity.pdbx_description
1 polymer ?
#
loop_
_entity_poly.entity_id
_entity_poly.type
_entity_poly.pdbx_seq_one_letter_code
_entity_poly.pdbx_strand_id
1 'polypeptide(L)'
;MKNLKMSFCLLLMVAIFTSCEKETITLPENSEMNVQETEPTGQPVPISFSEIIKSGVDLETYFKSWPIPENTDAKPAYSQIPNTNLQFFYATEDLPCNNLPTEDFENANYTYSSFPNYLNSNTNNSVFSPGDILPGISFVLTRNNYYTGLEYDYLDWDMNNYGFYIWTDLDYGMQNALVSNYHWTDLNINFSANNVNQISMDILNWYYSTFIIYVYGANDNLLGVDVIGGNYNYYSYTKTFWGVKSTTPISKIVINSGSYYYGYQAIIDNVSFGNCDDIDGDGVLNENDAHPNSDISTKINIGGCYPNVNNKMVKNGSTMMDQINDLIAETNAQYNGQNYTYLHKMFMIMTKLAGITYNWRRAGLITAKERTAISICAWSANIPFNRDA
;
A
#
# COMPACT_ATOMS: atom_id res chain seq x y z
N MET A 1 -62.35 -1.34 -46.19
CA MET A 1 -60.88 -1.36 -45.99
C MET A 1 -60.27 -0.02 -45.55
N LYS A 2 -60.82 1.16 -45.89
CA LYS A 2 -60.30 2.45 -45.40
C LYS A 2 -60.37 2.60 -43.86
N ASN A 3 -61.47 2.16 -43.26
CA ASN A 3 -61.67 2.30 -41.80
C ASN A 3 -60.74 1.39 -40.97
N LEU A 4 -60.31 0.24 -41.51
CA LEU A 4 -59.39 -0.67 -40.82
C LEU A 4 -57.96 -0.09 -40.72
N LYS A 5 -57.50 0.61 -41.76
CA LYS A 5 -56.20 1.28 -41.76
C LYS A 5 -56.14 2.43 -40.75
N MET A 6 -57.27 3.13 -40.58
CA MET A 6 -57.35 4.27 -39.65
C MET A 6 -57.36 3.81 -38.19
N SER A 7 -58.02 2.69 -37.87
CA SER A 7 -57.95 2.09 -36.53
C SER A 7 -56.55 1.57 -36.17
N PHE A 8 -55.80 1.03 -37.15
CA PHE A 8 -54.44 0.54 -36.90
C PHE A 8 -53.44 1.68 -36.63
N CYS A 9 -53.56 2.80 -37.35
CA CYS A 9 -52.74 3.99 -37.09
C CYS A 9 -53.03 4.62 -35.72
N LEU A 10 -54.28 4.58 -35.26
CA LEU A 10 -54.66 5.11 -33.95
C LEU A 10 -54.09 4.26 -32.81
N LEU A 11 -54.12 2.94 -32.95
CA LEU A 11 -53.50 2.00 -32.01
C LEU A 11 -51.98 2.16 -31.92
N LEU A 12 -51.32 2.40 -33.06
CA LEU A 12 -49.88 2.63 -33.10
C LEU A 12 -49.47 3.94 -32.42
N MET A 13 -50.27 5.01 -32.57
CA MET A 13 -50.01 6.28 -31.89
C MET A 13 -50.19 6.19 -30.38
N VAL A 14 -51.22 5.47 -29.90
CA VAL A 14 -51.42 5.27 -28.45
C VAL A 14 -50.24 4.54 -27.82
N ALA A 15 -49.70 3.52 -28.49
CA ALA A 15 -48.52 2.78 -27.99
C ALA A 15 -47.26 3.66 -27.89
N ILE A 16 -47.07 4.61 -28.81
CA ILE A 16 -45.93 5.53 -28.80
C ILE A 16 -46.07 6.55 -27.66
N PHE A 17 -47.28 7.07 -27.39
CA PHE A 17 -47.47 8.03 -26.29
C PHE A 17 -47.37 7.38 -24.91
N THR A 18 -47.78 6.12 -24.73
CA THR A 18 -47.65 5.41 -23.44
C THR A 18 -46.22 4.97 -23.12
N SER A 19 -45.29 5.02 -24.09
CA SER A 19 -43.89 4.61 -23.90
C SER A 19 -42.96 5.72 -23.42
N CYS A 20 -43.43 6.97 -23.31
CA CYS A 20 -42.62 8.12 -22.87
C CYS A 20 -42.83 8.53 -21.40
N GLU A 21 -43.72 7.86 -20.67
CA GLU A 21 -43.82 8.05 -19.21
C GLU A 21 -42.85 7.08 -18.50
N LYS A 22 -41.55 7.38 -18.58
CA LYS A 22 -40.56 6.79 -17.67
C LYS A 22 -40.25 7.80 -16.58
N GLU A 23 -40.46 7.34 -15.35
CA GLU A 23 -40.42 8.08 -14.09
C GLU A 23 -39.22 9.03 -13.98
N THR A 24 -39.49 10.32 -13.81
CA THR A 24 -38.51 11.27 -13.27
C THR A 24 -38.60 11.18 -11.75
N ILE A 25 -37.73 10.37 -11.15
CA ILE A 25 -37.57 10.35 -9.68
C ILE A 25 -36.90 11.68 -9.30
N THR A 26 -37.68 12.59 -8.71
CA THR A 26 -37.15 13.77 -8.03
C THR A 26 -36.44 13.31 -6.76
N LEU A 27 -35.10 13.36 -6.77
CA LEU A 27 -34.30 13.26 -5.55
C LEU A 27 -34.57 14.50 -4.67
N PRO A 28 -34.74 14.34 -3.34
CA PRO A 28 -34.84 15.48 -2.45
C PRO A 28 -33.48 16.19 -2.37
N GLU A 29 -33.46 17.44 -2.84
CA GLU A 29 -32.51 18.47 -2.43
C GLU A 29 -32.62 18.58 -0.90
N ASN A 30 -31.60 18.11 -0.17
CA ASN A 30 -31.21 18.58 1.17
C ASN A 30 -30.05 17.73 1.71
N SER A 31 -28.83 18.15 1.40
CA SER A 31 -27.69 18.02 2.30
C SER A 31 -26.92 19.33 2.23
N GLU A 32 -27.32 20.25 3.10
CA GLU A 32 -26.54 21.43 3.46
C GLU A 32 -25.14 20.97 3.86
N MET A 33 -24.19 21.18 2.96
CA MET A 33 -22.78 21.01 3.25
C MET A 33 -22.36 22.24 4.07
N ASN A 34 -22.27 22.06 5.38
CA ASN A 34 -21.80 23.07 6.30
C ASN A 34 -20.28 23.23 6.09
N VAL A 35 -19.91 23.99 5.06
CA VAL A 35 -18.52 24.38 4.81
C VAL A 35 -18.19 25.48 5.81
N GLN A 36 -17.44 25.12 6.84
CA GLN A 36 -16.71 26.10 7.64
C GLN A 36 -15.66 26.73 6.72
N GLU A 37 -15.92 27.96 6.28
CA GLU A 37 -14.94 28.81 5.60
C GLU A 37 -13.78 29.11 6.56
N THR A 38 -12.65 28.42 6.38
CA THR A 38 -11.35 28.99 6.74
C THR A 38 -10.86 29.82 5.57
N GLU A 39 -10.98 31.15 5.68
CA GLU A 39 -10.38 32.10 4.74
C GLU A 39 -8.85 31.89 4.64
N PRO A 40 -8.31 31.56 3.46
CA PRO A 40 -6.88 31.71 3.22
C PRO A 40 -6.62 33.18 2.89
N THR A 41 -5.94 33.88 3.79
CA THR A 41 -5.47 35.24 3.55
C THR A 41 -4.53 35.26 2.33
N GLY A 42 -4.98 35.89 1.24
CA GLY A 42 -4.09 36.33 0.15
C GLY A 42 -4.37 35.76 -1.25
N GLN A 43 -5.37 34.90 -1.45
CA GLN A 43 -5.77 34.50 -2.81
C GLN A 43 -6.98 35.31 -3.30
N PRO A 44 -6.96 35.83 -4.54
CA PRO A 44 -8.12 36.51 -5.10
C PRO A 44 -9.29 35.53 -5.20
N VAL A 45 -10.39 35.88 -4.53
CA VAL A 45 -11.66 35.14 -4.57
C VAL A 45 -12.07 34.92 -6.03
N PRO A 46 -12.51 33.72 -6.43
CA PRO A 46 -12.92 33.47 -7.81
C PRO A 46 -14.15 34.31 -8.14
N ILE A 47 -13.92 35.41 -8.88
CA ILE A 47 -14.97 36.24 -9.46
C ILE A 47 -15.70 35.39 -10.51
N SER A 48 -17.04 35.48 -10.56
CA SER A 48 -17.79 34.71 -11.54
C SER A 48 -17.35 35.08 -12.96
N PHE A 49 -17.30 34.10 -13.88
CA PHE A 49 -16.93 34.33 -15.27
C PHE A 49 -17.76 35.45 -15.93
N SER A 50 -19.01 35.61 -15.49
CA SER A 50 -19.92 36.66 -15.95
C SER A 50 -19.49 38.08 -15.54
N GLU A 51 -18.85 38.24 -14.38
CA GLU A 51 -18.37 39.52 -13.86
C GLU A 51 -17.01 39.90 -14.48
N ILE A 52 -16.17 38.92 -14.80
CA ILE A 52 -14.91 39.14 -15.54
C ILE A 52 -15.20 39.70 -16.94
N ILE A 53 -16.20 39.13 -17.63
CA ILE A 53 -16.61 39.62 -18.96
C ILE A 53 -17.22 41.03 -18.86
N LYS A 54 -18.03 41.30 -17.82
CA LYS A 54 -18.66 42.62 -17.62
C LYS A 54 -17.68 43.71 -17.20
N SER A 55 -16.60 43.35 -16.52
CA SER A 55 -15.58 44.31 -16.06
C SER A 55 -14.61 44.74 -17.16
N GLY A 56 -14.72 44.19 -18.38
CA GLY A 56 -13.86 44.55 -19.51
C GLY A 56 -12.41 44.12 -19.30
N VAL A 57 -12.18 43.14 -18.42
CA VAL A 57 -10.85 42.59 -18.16
C VAL A 57 -10.36 41.88 -19.42
N ASP A 58 -9.15 42.24 -19.86
CA ASP A 58 -8.46 41.53 -20.93
C ASP A 58 -8.18 40.10 -20.48
N LEU A 59 -8.97 39.16 -21.01
CA LEU A 59 -8.91 37.76 -20.66
C LEU A 59 -7.52 37.17 -20.93
N GLU A 60 -6.82 37.65 -21.96
CA GLU A 60 -5.49 37.15 -22.28
C GLU A 60 -4.49 37.49 -21.18
N THR A 61 -4.49 38.74 -20.70
CA THR A 61 -3.66 39.16 -19.56
C THR A 61 -4.08 38.46 -18.26
N TYR A 62 -5.38 38.29 -18.04
CA TYR A 62 -5.91 37.62 -16.85
C TYR A 62 -5.43 36.16 -16.76
N PHE A 63 -5.58 35.36 -17.82
CA PHE A 63 -5.12 33.97 -17.82
C PHE A 63 -3.59 33.83 -17.78
N LYS A 64 -2.84 34.81 -18.32
CA LYS A 64 -1.37 34.84 -18.20
C LYS A 64 -0.86 35.21 -16.80
N SER A 65 -1.66 35.88 -15.99
CA SER A 65 -1.30 36.21 -14.60
C SER A 65 -1.49 35.04 -13.62
N TRP A 66 -2.14 33.96 -14.06
CA TRP A 66 -2.26 32.76 -13.25
C TRP A 66 -0.90 32.05 -13.22
N PRO A 67 -0.45 31.59 -12.05
CA PRO A 67 0.74 30.75 -11.99
C PRO A 67 0.51 29.55 -12.90
N ILE A 68 1.39 29.38 -13.90
CA ILE A 68 1.42 28.19 -14.74
C ILE A 68 1.60 27.03 -13.76
N PRO A 69 0.66 26.07 -13.68
CA PRO A 69 0.85 24.90 -12.85
C PRO A 69 2.17 24.27 -13.27
N GLU A 70 3.08 24.05 -12.32
CA GLU A 70 4.25 23.23 -12.61
C GLU A 70 3.73 21.94 -13.23
N ASN A 71 4.24 21.62 -14.42
CA ASN A 71 3.93 20.38 -15.11
C ASN A 71 4.56 19.25 -14.27
N THR A 72 3.85 18.83 -13.23
CA THR A 72 4.12 17.59 -12.54
C THR A 72 3.76 16.51 -13.55
N ASP A 73 4.78 15.90 -14.16
CA ASP A 73 4.61 14.73 -15.01
C ASP A 73 3.58 13.78 -14.37
N ALA A 74 2.45 13.62 -15.06
CA ALA A 74 1.40 12.62 -14.88
C ALA A 74 1.32 11.95 -13.49
N LYS A 75 1.00 12.71 -12.43
CA LYS A 75 0.36 12.10 -11.25
C LYS A 75 -1.12 11.93 -11.57
N PRO A 76 -1.65 10.70 -11.71
CA PRO A 76 -3.05 10.54 -12.02
C PRO A 76 -3.88 11.05 -10.84
N ALA A 77 -4.94 11.80 -11.14
CA ALA A 77 -5.85 12.33 -10.14
C ALA A 77 -6.70 11.18 -9.57
N TYR A 78 -6.22 10.53 -8.52
CA TYR A 78 -6.94 9.46 -7.83
C TYR A 78 -7.83 10.04 -6.74
N SER A 79 -9.14 9.77 -6.84
CA SER A 79 -10.11 10.08 -5.79
C SER A 79 -9.94 9.10 -4.62
N GLN A 80 -8.94 9.34 -3.78
CA GLN A 80 -8.76 8.60 -2.54
C GLN A 80 -9.79 9.10 -1.52
N ILE A 81 -10.68 8.23 -1.04
CA ILE A 81 -11.39 8.51 0.21
C ILE A 81 -10.30 8.44 1.29
N PRO A 82 -10.01 9.53 2.03
CA PRO A 82 -8.95 9.51 3.02
C PRO A 82 -9.30 8.50 4.11
N ASN A 83 -8.53 7.41 4.20
CA ASN A 83 -8.57 6.52 5.34
C ASN A 83 -7.22 6.62 6.05
N THR A 84 -7.21 7.14 7.27
CA THR A 84 -5.98 7.27 8.07
C THR A 84 -5.30 5.94 8.37
N ASN A 85 -6.03 4.84 8.21
CA ASN A 85 -5.55 3.48 8.45
C ASN A 85 -5.04 2.79 7.18
N LEU A 86 -5.08 3.45 6.02
CA LEU A 86 -4.69 2.88 4.73
C LEU A 86 -3.89 3.89 3.90
N GLN A 87 -2.72 3.49 3.44
CA GLN A 87 -1.83 4.31 2.61
C GLN A 87 -1.48 3.56 1.33
N PHE A 88 -1.64 4.23 0.18
CA PHE A 88 -1.28 3.68 -1.13
C PHE A 88 0.07 4.23 -1.61
N PHE A 89 0.78 3.42 -2.40
CA PHE A 89 2.10 3.69 -2.94
C PHE A 89 2.14 3.36 -4.42
N TYR A 90 2.87 4.16 -5.21
CA TYR A 90 2.95 4.03 -6.66
C TYR A 90 4.40 3.97 -7.18
N ALA A 91 5.37 3.96 -6.26
CA ALA A 91 6.77 3.74 -6.54
C ALA A 91 7.34 2.78 -5.48
N THR A 92 8.27 1.92 -5.88
CA THR A 92 8.85 0.89 -5.00
C THR A 92 9.64 1.52 -3.86
N GLU A 93 10.36 2.61 -4.14
CA GLU A 93 11.15 3.36 -3.16
C GLU A 93 10.32 4.03 -2.05
N ASP A 94 9.04 4.30 -2.32
CA ASP A 94 8.13 4.90 -1.34
C ASP A 94 7.54 3.84 -0.40
N LEU A 95 7.58 2.57 -0.79
CA LEU A 95 7.10 1.47 0.02
C LEU A 95 8.11 1.23 1.17
N PRO A 96 7.69 1.27 2.45
CA PRO A 96 8.63 1.21 3.56
C PRO A 96 9.33 -0.15 3.71
N CYS A 97 8.93 -1.19 2.97
CA CYS A 97 9.39 -2.56 3.20
C CYS A 97 9.68 -3.26 1.88
N ASN A 98 10.98 -3.45 1.59
CA ASN A 98 11.46 -3.93 0.29
C ASN A 98 11.79 -5.44 0.25
N ASN A 99 11.63 -6.16 1.38
CA ASN A 99 12.06 -7.55 1.52
C ASN A 99 10.91 -8.49 1.95
N LEU A 100 9.69 -8.22 1.50
CA LEU A 100 8.56 -9.11 1.76
C LEU A 100 8.63 -10.38 0.87
N PRO A 101 8.15 -11.54 1.35
CA PRO A 101 7.93 -12.71 0.50
C PRO A 101 7.15 -12.30 -0.75
N THR A 102 7.63 -12.72 -1.92
CA THR A 102 7.11 -12.28 -3.22
C THR A 102 6.75 -13.49 -4.07
N GLU A 103 5.50 -13.54 -4.52
CA GLU A 103 5.02 -14.46 -5.55
C GLU A 103 5.26 -13.83 -6.91
N ASP A 104 6.23 -14.37 -7.66
CA ASP A 104 6.67 -13.92 -8.98
C ASP A 104 6.28 -14.89 -10.11
N PHE A 105 5.62 -16.01 -9.77
CA PHE A 105 5.17 -17.04 -10.70
C PHE A 105 6.29 -17.66 -11.57
N GLU A 106 7.57 -17.45 -11.25
CA GLU A 106 8.71 -17.92 -12.04
C GLU A 106 8.85 -19.46 -12.07
N ASN A 107 8.22 -20.13 -11.11
CA ASN A 107 8.14 -21.60 -11.07
C ASN A 107 7.12 -22.18 -12.05
N ALA A 108 6.36 -21.35 -12.77
CA ALA A 108 5.37 -21.81 -13.74
C ALA A 108 6.00 -22.63 -14.87
N ASN A 109 5.54 -23.87 -15.04
CA ASN A 109 5.88 -24.68 -16.20
C ASN A 109 5.09 -24.19 -17.42
N TYR A 110 5.81 -23.58 -18.35
CA TYR A 110 5.20 -22.90 -19.50
C TYR A 110 4.30 -23.81 -20.33
N THR A 111 3.01 -23.48 -20.38
CA THR A 111 2.04 -24.08 -21.30
C THR A 111 1.05 -23.01 -21.77
N TYR A 112 0.70 -23.01 -23.06
CA TYR A 112 -0.34 -22.13 -23.63
C TYR A 112 -1.77 -22.52 -23.21
N SER A 113 -1.92 -23.43 -22.25
CA SER A 113 -3.22 -23.91 -21.78
C SER A 113 -3.69 -23.12 -20.57
N SER A 114 -4.96 -22.74 -20.59
CA SER A 114 -5.64 -22.26 -19.39
C SER A 114 -5.69 -23.35 -18.31
N PHE A 115 -5.58 -22.95 -17.06
CA PHE A 115 -5.66 -23.82 -15.89
C PHE A 115 -6.70 -23.29 -14.89
N PRO A 116 -7.05 -24.06 -13.84
CA PRO A 116 -8.19 -23.74 -12.97
C PRO A 116 -8.18 -22.32 -12.41
N ASN A 117 -9.37 -21.78 -12.15
CA ASN A 117 -9.62 -20.43 -11.62
C ASN A 117 -9.25 -20.24 -10.13
N TYR A 118 -8.52 -21.17 -9.54
CA TYR A 118 -8.12 -21.15 -8.15
C TYR A 118 -6.68 -21.64 -8.02
N LEU A 119 -5.84 -20.84 -7.35
CA LEU A 119 -4.44 -21.14 -7.05
C LEU A 119 -4.13 -20.92 -5.58
N ASN A 120 -3.37 -21.85 -4.99
CA ASN A 120 -2.70 -21.70 -3.71
C ASN A 120 -1.44 -22.60 -3.66
N SER A 121 -0.78 -22.67 -2.50
CA SER A 121 0.41 -23.51 -2.28
C SER A 121 0.20 -25.02 -2.49
N ASN A 122 -1.04 -25.50 -2.52
CA ASN A 122 -1.36 -26.91 -2.77
C ASN A 122 -1.77 -27.18 -4.23
N THR A 123 -1.70 -26.17 -5.09
CA THR A 123 -2.01 -26.31 -6.51
C THR A 123 -1.17 -27.42 -7.11
N ASN A 124 -1.83 -28.31 -7.86
CA ASN A 124 -1.17 -29.37 -8.60
C ASN A 124 -1.86 -29.49 -9.97
N ASN A 125 -1.32 -28.80 -10.96
CA ASN A 125 -1.84 -28.79 -12.32
C ASN A 125 -0.69 -28.85 -13.34
N SER A 126 -0.96 -28.63 -14.62
CA SER A 126 0.05 -28.69 -15.67
C SER A 126 1.09 -27.55 -15.63
N VAL A 127 0.78 -26.47 -14.90
CA VAL A 127 1.60 -25.25 -14.80
C VAL A 127 2.32 -25.18 -13.44
N PHE A 128 1.66 -25.54 -12.35
CA PHE A 128 2.21 -25.45 -11.00
C PHE A 128 2.16 -26.79 -10.27
N SER A 129 3.25 -27.13 -9.61
CA SER A 129 3.39 -28.21 -8.64
C SER A 129 3.11 -27.68 -7.22
N PRO A 130 2.78 -28.58 -6.26
CA PRO A 130 2.63 -28.18 -4.86
C PRO A 130 3.90 -27.51 -4.32
N GLY A 131 3.73 -26.34 -3.71
CA GLY A 131 4.82 -25.50 -3.19
C GLY A 131 5.36 -24.44 -4.16
N ASP A 132 4.98 -24.48 -5.45
CA ASP A 132 5.43 -23.48 -6.42
C ASP A 132 4.82 -22.10 -6.17
N ILE A 133 3.59 -22.06 -5.64
CA ILE A 133 2.93 -20.86 -5.13
C ILE A 133 3.23 -20.70 -3.64
N LEU A 134 3.58 -19.49 -3.22
CA LEU A 134 3.90 -19.21 -1.82
C LEU A 134 2.76 -19.59 -0.86
N PRO A 135 3.08 -20.13 0.32
CA PRO A 135 2.09 -20.36 1.36
C PRO A 135 1.56 -19.02 1.89
N GLY A 136 0.29 -18.99 2.28
CA GLY A 136 -0.33 -17.79 2.87
C GLY A 136 -1.10 -16.93 1.88
N ILE A 137 -0.92 -17.13 0.57
CA ILE A 137 -1.63 -16.42 -0.51
C ILE A 137 -2.44 -17.40 -1.36
N SER A 138 -3.56 -16.92 -1.91
CA SER A 138 -4.34 -17.64 -2.91
C SER A 138 -4.94 -16.67 -3.92
N PHE A 139 -5.10 -17.13 -5.15
CA PHE A 139 -5.66 -16.37 -6.25
C PHE A 139 -6.94 -17.04 -6.72
N VAL A 140 -8.02 -16.26 -6.84
CA VAL A 140 -9.33 -16.77 -7.24
C VAL A 140 -9.94 -15.82 -8.24
N LEU A 141 -10.36 -16.34 -9.40
CA LEU A 141 -11.17 -15.56 -10.31
C LEU A 141 -12.64 -15.71 -9.93
N THR A 142 -13.32 -14.59 -9.76
CA THR A 142 -14.78 -14.57 -9.65
C THR A 142 -15.38 -13.93 -10.87
N ARG A 143 -16.35 -14.61 -11.48
CA ARG A 143 -17.09 -14.06 -12.61
C ARG A 143 -17.93 -12.88 -12.16
N ASN A 144 -17.91 -11.82 -12.95
CA ASN A 144 -18.72 -10.66 -12.72
C ASN A 144 -20.02 -10.72 -13.54
N ASN A 145 -21.17 -10.77 -12.89
CA ASN A 145 -22.48 -10.93 -13.54
C ASN A 145 -23.12 -9.59 -13.95
N TYR A 146 -22.39 -8.48 -13.98
CA TYR A 146 -22.98 -7.16 -14.28
C TYR A 146 -23.57 -7.04 -15.70
N TYR A 147 -23.31 -7.98 -16.61
CA TYR A 147 -23.86 -8.00 -17.98
C TYR A 147 -24.90 -9.11 -18.17
N THR A 148 -26.08 -8.94 -17.56
CA THR A 148 -27.27 -9.78 -17.84
C THR A 148 -28.21 -9.18 -18.90
N GLY A 149 -27.86 -8.00 -19.45
CA GLY A 149 -28.79 -7.19 -20.26
C GLY A 149 -28.56 -7.18 -21.78
N LEU A 150 -27.49 -7.79 -22.28
CA LEU A 150 -27.22 -7.86 -23.71
C LEU A 150 -27.12 -9.33 -24.13
N GLU A 151 -28.18 -9.76 -24.81
CA GLU A 151 -28.46 -11.06 -25.40
C GLU A 151 -27.47 -11.42 -26.53
N TYR A 152 -26.16 -11.35 -26.24
CA TYR A 152 -25.11 -11.83 -27.13
C TYR A 152 -24.79 -13.30 -26.79
N ASP A 153 -25.71 -14.19 -27.16
CA ASP A 153 -25.58 -15.66 -27.14
C ASP A 153 -24.46 -16.21 -28.03
N TYR A 154 -23.65 -15.36 -28.66
CA TYR A 154 -22.70 -15.77 -29.71
C TYR A 154 -21.31 -16.19 -29.23
N LEU A 155 -21.04 -16.19 -27.92
CA LEU A 155 -19.76 -16.65 -27.33
C LEU A 155 -19.95 -17.56 -26.11
N ASP A 156 -21.04 -18.32 -26.05
CA ASP A 156 -21.37 -19.30 -24.99
C ASP A 156 -20.53 -20.60 -25.06
N TRP A 157 -19.40 -20.60 -25.76
CA TRP A 157 -18.70 -21.84 -26.14
C TRP A 157 -17.78 -22.42 -25.05
N ASP A 158 -17.72 -21.83 -23.86
CA ASP A 158 -17.41 -22.55 -22.63
C ASP A 158 -17.48 -21.59 -21.43
N MET A 159 -18.70 -21.28 -20.98
CA MET A 159 -18.90 -20.51 -19.74
C MET A 159 -18.29 -21.19 -18.48
N ASN A 160 -17.86 -22.44 -18.60
CA ASN A 160 -17.18 -23.21 -17.54
C ASN A 160 -15.64 -23.15 -17.62
N ASN A 161 -15.04 -22.58 -18.67
CA ASN A 161 -13.57 -22.56 -18.85
C ASN A 161 -12.93 -21.20 -18.56
N TYR A 162 -13.47 -20.42 -17.63
CA TYR A 162 -12.69 -19.32 -17.08
C TYR A 162 -11.69 -19.85 -16.05
N GLY A 163 -10.48 -19.32 -16.13
CA GLY A 163 -9.32 -19.82 -15.45
C GLY A 163 -8.17 -18.84 -15.60
N PHE A 164 -7.01 -19.29 -15.18
CA PHE A 164 -5.79 -18.52 -15.30
C PHE A 164 -4.98 -19.00 -16.50
N TYR A 165 -4.10 -18.15 -17.01
CA TYR A 165 -2.96 -18.55 -17.81
C TYR A 165 -1.74 -17.72 -17.37
N ILE A 166 -0.54 -18.15 -17.76
CA ILE A 166 0.69 -17.42 -17.50
C ILE A 166 1.09 -16.66 -18.76
N TRP A 167 1.24 -15.34 -18.62
CA TRP A 167 1.64 -14.44 -19.69
C TRP A 167 3.17 -14.35 -19.75
N THR A 168 3.76 -14.56 -20.92
CA THR A 168 5.22 -14.59 -21.09
C THR A 168 5.73 -13.67 -22.21
N ASP A 169 4.97 -12.66 -22.59
CA ASP A 169 5.39 -11.76 -23.68
C ASP A 169 6.48 -10.80 -23.20
N LEU A 170 7.71 -11.06 -23.66
CA LEU A 170 8.90 -10.28 -23.35
C LEU A 170 8.82 -8.83 -23.86
N ASP A 171 8.03 -8.58 -24.91
CA ASP A 171 7.95 -7.25 -25.53
C ASP A 171 7.32 -6.22 -24.59
N TYR A 172 6.66 -6.66 -23.52
CA TYR A 172 5.93 -5.82 -22.56
C TYR A 172 6.50 -5.83 -21.14
N GLY A 173 7.69 -6.40 -20.94
CA GLY A 173 8.44 -6.28 -19.69
C GLY A 173 7.87 -7.07 -18.49
N MET A 174 6.94 -7.99 -18.73
CA MET A 174 6.48 -8.96 -17.74
C MET A 174 6.81 -10.37 -18.22
N GLN A 175 7.55 -11.11 -17.40
CA GLN A 175 7.80 -12.54 -17.60
C GLN A 175 6.94 -13.27 -16.57
N ASN A 176 6.22 -14.27 -17.01
CA ASN A 176 5.42 -15.15 -16.16
C ASN A 176 4.28 -14.49 -15.35
N ALA A 177 3.72 -13.38 -15.80
CA ALA A 177 2.62 -12.74 -15.09
C ALA A 177 1.32 -13.57 -15.07
N LEU A 178 0.61 -13.55 -13.95
CA LEU A 178 -0.69 -14.22 -13.81
C LEU A 178 -1.80 -13.37 -14.43
N VAL A 179 -2.62 -14.01 -15.25
CA VAL A 179 -3.70 -13.35 -15.98
C VAL A 179 -4.90 -14.28 -16.10
N SER A 180 -6.11 -13.71 -16.09
CA SER A 180 -7.33 -14.48 -16.37
C SER A 180 -7.43 -14.77 -17.86
N ASN A 181 -7.83 -15.98 -18.26
CA ASN A 181 -8.08 -16.30 -19.68
C ASN A 181 -9.45 -15.81 -20.20
N TYR A 182 -10.25 -15.13 -19.37
CA TYR A 182 -11.65 -14.80 -19.66
C TYR A 182 -11.93 -13.32 -19.38
N HIS A 183 -12.91 -12.76 -20.08
CA HIS A 183 -13.36 -11.39 -19.88
C HIS A 183 -14.33 -11.32 -18.69
N TRP A 184 -14.44 -10.15 -18.04
CA TRP A 184 -15.39 -9.93 -16.94
C TRP A 184 -15.17 -10.83 -15.72
N THR A 185 -13.90 -11.06 -15.38
CA THR A 185 -13.50 -11.67 -14.12
C THR A 185 -12.91 -10.60 -13.20
N ASP A 186 -13.21 -10.74 -11.92
CA ASP A 186 -12.54 -10.05 -10.84
C ASP A 186 -11.46 -10.99 -10.29
N LEU A 187 -10.27 -10.45 -10.06
CA LEU A 187 -9.17 -11.19 -9.44
C LEU A 187 -9.20 -10.94 -7.94
N ASN A 188 -9.50 -12.00 -7.19
CA ASN A 188 -9.45 -11.99 -5.73
C ASN A 188 -8.13 -12.60 -5.27
N ILE A 189 -7.36 -11.84 -4.52
CA ILE A 189 -6.13 -12.28 -3.87
C ILE A 189 -6.44 -12.38 -2.38
N ASN A 190 -6.45 -13.59 -1.82
CA ASN A 190 -6.77 -13.82 -0.41
C ASN A 190 -5.52 -14.20 0.37
N PHE A 191 -5.42 -13.66 1.58
CA PHE A 191 -4.34 -13.94 2.53
C PHE A 191 -4.90 -14.75 3.71
N SER A 192 -4.34 -15.93 3.94
CA SER A 192 -4.83 -16.82 5.00
C SER A 192 -4.29 -16.46 6.39
N ALA A 193 -3.24 -15.66 6.45
CA ALA A 193 -2.64 -15.21 7.69
C ALA A 193 -3.19 -13.82 8.05
N ASN A 194 -3.78 -13.69 9.26
CA ASN A 194 -4.32 -12.44 9.79
C ASN A 194 -3.22 -11.44 10.24
N ASN A 195 -2.07 -11.43 9.58
CA ASN A 195 -0.94 -10.57 9.87
C ASN A 195 -0.42 -9.82 8.63
N VAL A 196 -1.01 -10.00 7.45
CA VAL A 196 -0.62 -9.21 6.28
C VAL A 196 -1.12 -7.79 6.47
N ASN A 197 -0.23 -6.81 6.56
CA ASN A 197 -0.59 -5.39 6.66
C ASN A 197 0.00 -4.56 5.53
N GLN A 198 0.88 -5.16 4.72
CA GLN A 198 1.47 -4.54 3.56
C GLN A 198 1.47 -5.50 2.38
N ILE A 199 1.09 -4.96 1.21
CA ILE A 199 1.05 -5.67 -0.06
C ILE A 199 1.65 -4.74 -1.12
N SER A 200 2.43 -5.31 -2.03
CA SER A 200 2.77 -4.66 -3.28
C SER A 200 2.66 -5.64 -4.42
N MET A 201 2.41 -5.14 -5.63
CA MET A 201 2.43 -5.93 -6.84
C MET A 201 2.69 -5.03 -8.04
N ASP A 202 3.12 -5.66 -9.12
CA ASP A 202 3.14 -5.05 -10.42
C ASP A 202 1.84 -5.33 -11.14
N ILE A 203 1.22 -4.29 -11.65
CA ILE A 203 -0.04 -4.38 -12.38
C ILE A 203 0.21 -3.88 -13.79
N LEU A 204 -0.16 -4.71 -14.76
CA LEU A 204 -0.17 -4.32 -16.16
C LEU A 204 -1.61 -4.18 -16.64
N ASN A 205 -1.86 -3.03 -17.24
CA ASN A 205 -3.16 -2.65 -17.76
C ASN A 205 -3.19 -2.86 -19.26
N TRP A 206 -4.18 -3.62 -19.70
CA TRP A 206 -4.37 -3.94 -21.09
C TRP A 206 -5.50 -3.08 -21.68
N TYR A 207 -5.20 -2.33 -22.77
CA TYR A 207 -6.15 -1.50 -23.54
C TYR A 207 -7.04 -0.57 -22.71
N TYR A 208 -6.46 0.49 -22.15
CA TYR A 208 -7.21 1.63 -21.59
C TYR A 208 -8.20 1.29 -20.46
N SER A 209 -8.07 0.13 -19.82
CA SER A 209 -8.99 -0.20 -18.74
C SER A 209 -8.67 0.68 -17.53
N THR A 210 -9.63 0.80 -16.63
CA THR A 210 -9.37 1.38 -15.32
C THR A 210 -9.63 0.25 -14.34
N PHE A 211 -8.63 -0.08 -13.54
CA PHE A 211 -8.80 -1.08 -12.49
C PHE A 211 -9.30 -0.39 -11.23
N ILE A 212 -10.32 -0.97 -10.61
CA ILE A 212 -10.74 -0.58 -9.27
C ILE A 212 -10.23 -1.65 -8.32
N ILE A 213 -9.38 -1.27 -7.38
CA ILE A 213 -8.78 -2.18 -6.42
C ILE A 213 -9.44 -1.95 -5.07
N TYR A 214 -10.12 -2.98 -4.58
CA TYR A 214 -10.74 -2.98 -3.26
C TYR A 214 -9.84 -3.70 -2.27
N VAL A 215 -9.61 -3.07 -1.12
CA VAL A 215 -8.79 -3.62 -0.04
C VAL A 215 -9.70 -3.97 1.14
N TYR A 216 -9.70 -5.23 1.54
CA TYR A 216 -10.53 -5.75 2.62
C TYR A 216 -9.70 -6.26 3.79
N GLY A 217 -10.18 -6.00 5.01
CA GLY A 217 -9.65 -6.53 6.25
C GLY A 217 -10.43 -7.75 6.73
N ALA A 218 -10.33 -8.09 8.01
CA ALA A 218 -11.05 -9.22 8.59
C ALA A 218 -12.58 -9.13 8.37
N ASN A 219 -13.23 -10.29 8.22
CA ASN A 219 -14.68 -10.41 7.99
C ASN A 219 -15.21 -9.62 6.78
N ASP A 220 -14.41 -9.53 5.70
CA ASP A 220 -14.75 -8.79 4.49
C ASP A 220 -15.07 -7.29 4.71
N ASN A 221 -14.53 -6.69 5.78
CA ASN A 221 -14.68 -5.26 6.01
C ASN A 221 -13.86 -4.46 4.99
N LEU A 222 -14.49 -3.54 4.26
CA LEU A 222 -13.80 -2.69 3.28
C LEU A 222 -12.91 -1.68 4.02
N LEU A 223 -11.59 -1.78 3.80
CA LEU A 223 -10.60 -0.84 4.33
C LEU A 223 -10.43 0.35 3.39
N GLY A 224 -10.45 0.14 2.09
CA GLY A 224 -10.34 1.23 1.15
C GLY A 224 -10.42 0.79 -0.30
N VAL A 225 -10.43 1.78 -1.17
CA VAL A 225 -10.52 1.61 -2.60
C VAL A 225 -9.46 2.48 -3.24
N ASP A 226 -8.74 1.91 -4.20
CA ASP A 226 -7.88 2.65 -5.10
C ASP A 226 -8.32 2.43 -6.54
N VAL A 227 -7.92 3.34 -7.41
CA VAL A 227 -8.21 3.27 -8.83
C VAL A 227 -6.88 3.36 -9.54
N ILE A 228 -6.58 2.46 -10.46
CA ILE A 228 -5.41 2.57 -11.34
C ILE A 228 -5.90 2.88 -12.74
N GLY A 229 -5.58 4.08 -13.21
CA GLY A 229 -5.94 4.53 -14.54
C GLY A 229 -5.04 3.88 -15.59
N GLY A 230 -5.64 3.35 -16.65
CA GLY A 230 -4.90 2.95 -17.84
C GLY A 230 -4.26 4.16 -18.53
N ASN A 231 -3.05 3.98 -19.05
CA ASN A 231 -2.43 4.99 -19.90
C ASN A 231 -3.20 5.07 -21.23
N TYR A 232 -3.57 6.28 -21.67
CA TYR A 232 -4.34 6.54 -22.91
C TYR A 232 -3.55 6.27 -24.19
N ASN A 233 -2.41 5.58 -24.13
CA ASN A 233 -1.56 5.31 -25.28
C ASN A 233 -1.67 3.84 -25.72
N TYR A 234 -2.26 3.60 -26.90
CA TYR A 234 -2.61 2.27 -27.46
C TYR A 234 -1.47 1.23 -27.46
N TYR A 235 -0.22 1.68 -27.38
CA TYR A 235 0.97 0.83 -27.49
C TYR A 235 1.88 0.87 -26.26
N SER A 236 1.46 1.53 -25.17
CA SER A 236 2.30 1.67 -23.98
C SER A 236 1.83 0.71 -22.90
N TYR A 237 2.38 -0.50 -22.93
CA TYR A 237 2.21 -1.51 -21.90
C TYR A 237 3.17 -1.19 -20.75
N THR A 238 2.80 -0.18 -19.96
CA THR A 238 3.62 0.22 -18.80
C THR A 238 3.18 -0.57 -17.59
N LYS A 239 4.03 -1.48 -17.15
CA LYS A 239 4.01 -2.03 -15.80
C LYS A 239 3.91 -0.88 -14.80
N THR A 240 2.89 -0.94 -13.95
CA THR A 240 2.63 0.06 -12.91
C THR A 240 2.82 -0.62 -11.56
N PHE A 241 3.73 -0.09 -10.75
CA PHE A 241 3.86 -0.54 -9.37
C PHE A 241 2.65 -0.06 -8.57
N TRP A 242 2.09 -0.95 -7.76
CA TRP A 242 1.04 -0.62 -6.82
C TRP A 242 1.35 -1.24 -5.45
N GLY A 243 1.28 -0.43 -4.41
CA GLY A 243 1.46 -0.87 -3.03
C GLY A 243 0.40 -0.31 -2.11
N VAL A 244 0.13 -1.04 -1.02
CA VAL A 244 -0.76 -0.61 0.05
C VAL A 244 -0.21 -1.03 1.41
N LYS A 245 -0.28 -0.13 2.38
CA LYS A 245 -0.02 -0.38 3.79
C LYS A 245 -1.27 -0.05 4.61
N SER A 246 -1.60 -0.92 5.55
CA SER A 246 -2.74 -0.81 6.43
C SER A 246 -2.30 -0.91 7.89
N THR A 247 -2.96 -0.20 8.81
CA THR A 247 -2.73 -0.38 10.25
C THR A 247 -3.47 -1.60 10.82
N THR A 248 -4.39 -2.17 10.05
CA THR A 248 -5.12 -3.40 10.39
C THR A 248 -4.83 -4.50 9.36
N PRO A 249 -4.86 -5.78 9.74
CA PRO A 249 -4.61 -6.87 8.79
C PRO A 249 -5.54 -6.83 7.57
N ILE A 250 -4.95 -6.93 6.39
CA ILE A 250 -5.57 -7.10 5.09
C ILE A 250 -5.80 -8.61 4.90
N SER A 251 -7.05 -8.99 4.64
CA SER A 251 -7.42 -10.39 4.37
C SER A 251 -7.59 -10.67 2.89
N LYS A 252 -7.93 -9.64 2.08
CA LYS A 252 -8.28 -9.81 0.68
C LYS A 252 -8.09 -8.53 -0.13
N ILE A 253 -7.56 -8.68 -1.35
CA ILE A 253 -7.58 -7.68 -2.41
C ILE A 253 -8.51 -8.16 -3.51
N VAL A 254 -9.33 -7.27 -4.06
CA VAL A 254 -10.15 -7.55 -5.24
C VAL A 254 -9.79 -6.53 -6.32
N ILE A 255 -9.22 -7.01 -7.43
CA ILE A 255 -8.95 -6.20 -8.61
C ILE A 255 -10.13 -6.39 -9.56
N ASN A 256 -10.97 -5.37 -9.63
CA ASN A 256 -12.11 -5.34 -10.53
C ASN A 256 -11.68 -4.69 -11.87
N SER A 257 -11.92 -5.41 -12.96
CA SER A 257 -11.53 -5.03 -14.32
C SER A 257 -12.39 -3.93 -14.95
N GLY A 258 -13.34 -3.36 -14.21
CA GLY A 258 -14.21 -2.28 -14.65
C GLY A 258 -15.26 -2.73 -15.67
N SER A 259 -16.33 -1.94 -15.80
CA SER A 259 -17.52 -2.24 -16.62
C SER A 259 -17.38 -1.93 -18.11
N TYR A 260 -16.15 -1.72 -18.61
CA TYR A 260 -15.96 -1.35 -20.01
C TYR A 260 -16.26 -2.53 -20.94
N TYR A 261 -16.81 -2.24 -22.12
CA TYR A 261 -17.38 -3.19 -23.09
C TYR A 261 -16.40 -4.28 -23.60
N TYR A 262 -15.12 -4.15 -23.25
CA TYR A 262 -14.03 -5.08 -23.55
C TYR A 262 -13.14 -5.36 -22.33
N GLY A 263 -13.63 -5.09 -21.11
CA GLY A 263 -12.90 -5.11 -19.83
C GLY A 263 -11.80 -6.16 -19.81
N TYR A 264 -10.58 -5.71 -20.04
CA TYR A 264 -9.43 -6.59 -20.14
C TYR A 264 -8.92 -6.92 -18.75
N GLN A 265 -8.22 -8.04 -18.71
CA GLN A 265 -7.86 -8.76 -17.51
C GLN A 265 -6.83 -7.97 -16.69
N ALA A 266 -6.95 -8.03 -15.37
CA ALA A 266 -5.83 -7.64 -14.52
C ALA A 266 -4.69 -8.64 -14.76
N ILE A 267 -3.56 -8.13 -15.23
CA ILE A 267 -2.31 -8.87 -15.34
C ILE A 267 -1.47 -8.46 -14.14
N ILE A 268 -1.12 -9.42 -13.29
CA ILE A 268 -0.38 -9.16 -12.06
C ILE A 268 0.91 -9.98 -12.02
N ASP A 269 1.90 -9.41 -11.37
CA ASP A 269 3.20 -10.04 -11.14
C ASP A 269 3.82 -9.50 -9.85
N ASN A 270 4.85 -10.17 -9.34
CA ASN A 270 5.64 -9.78 -8.16
C ASN A 270 4.76 -9.38 -6.96
N VAL A 271 3.81 -10.24 -6.58
CA VAL A 271 2.93 -9.98 -5.44
C VAL A 271 3.69 -10.20 -4.14
N SER A 272 4.21 -9.12 -3.57
CA SER A 272 4.83 -9.13 -2.26
C SER A 272 3.79 -8.90 -1.17
N PHE A 273 3.84 -9.68 -0.09
CA PHE A 273 2.87 -9.55 1.01
C PHE A 273 3.48 -9.92 2.36
N GLY A 274 3.01 -9.28 3.42
CA GLY A 274 3.39 -9.65 4.78
C GLY A 274 3.11 -8.57 5.79
N ASN A 275 3.72 -8.74 6.97
CA ASN A 275 3.83 -7.69 7.96
C ASN A 275 5.19 -7.03 7.83
N CYS A 276 5.25 -5.71 7.97
CA CYS A 276 6.51 -5.04 8.23
C CYS A 276 6.40 -3.99 9.32
N ASP A 277 5.94 -4.44 10.49
CA ASP A 277 6.12 -3.68 11.71
C ASP A 277 7.62 -3.62 12.02
N ASP A 278 8.21 -2.46 11.79
CA ASP A 278 9.50 -1.99 12.29
C ASP A 278 9.14 -0.75 13.11
N ILE A 279 8.95 -0.94 14.42
CA ILE A 279 8.36 0.08 15.30
C ILE A 279 9.30 1.27 15.48
N ASP A 280 10.61 1.03 15.50
CA ASP A 280 11.61 2.06 15.73
C ASP A 280 12.25 2.59 14.43
N GLY A 281 11.99 1.93 13.30
CA GLY A 281 12.47 2.35 11.98
C GLY A 281 13.97 2.12 11.79
N ASP A 282 14.56 1.17 12.51
CA ASP A 282 15.99 0.87 12.43
C ASP A 282 16.37 -0.02 11.23
N GLY A 283 15.37 -0.44 10.46
CA GLY A 283 15.50 -1.27 9.27
C GLY A 283 15.40 -2.78 9.54
N VAL A 284 15.07 -3.18 10.78
CA VAL A 284 14.86 -4.57 11.16
C VAL A 284 13.43 -4.77 11.64
N LEU A 285 12.74 -5.75 11.04
CA LEU A 285 11.36 -6.07 11.44
C LEU A 285 11.31 -6.54 12.89
N ASN A 286 10.30 -6.11 13.64
CA ASN A 286 10.12 -6.40 15.07
C ASN A 286 10.22 -7.89 15.42
N GLU A 287 9.79 -8.79 14.54
CA GLU A 287 9.88 -10.24 14.74
C GLU A 287 11.31 -10.79 14.69
N ASN A 288 12.21 -10.06 14.02
CA ASN A 288 13.63 -10.35 13.86
C ASN A 288 14.53 -9.37 14.63
N ASP A 289 13.91 -8.43 15.35
CA ASP A 289 14.56 -7.36 16.07
C ASP A 289 14.77 -7.75 17.54
N ALA A 290 16.00 -7.60 18.03
CA ALA A 290 16.33 -7.84 19.42
C ALA A 290 15.86 -6.72 20.36
N HIS A 291 15.70 -5.49 19.84
CA HIS A 291 15.15 -4.33 20.54
C HIS A 291 14.11 -3.62 19.64
N PRO A 292 12.87 -4.13 19.53
CA PRO A 292 11.78 -3.53 18.71
C PRO A 292 11.37 -2.08 19.05
N ASN A 293 12.05 -1.43 19.99
CA ASN A 293 11.81 -0.05 20.42
C ASN A 293 13.18 0.63 20.67
N SER A 294 14.12 0.43 19.76
CA SER A 294 15.48 0.95 19.83
C SER A 294 15.50 2.46 20.02
N ASP A 295 16.46 2.94 20.81
CA ASP A 295 16.75 4.35 20.93
C ASP A 295 17.54 4.82 19.70
N ILE A 296 16.83 5.32 18.68
CA ILE A 296 17.42 5.85 17.43
C ILE A 296 18.00 7.27 17.57
N SER A 297 18.20 7.76 18.81
CA SER A 297 18.84 9.06 19.01
C SER A 297 20.21 9.11 18.35
N THR A 298 20.57 10.26 17.76
CA THR A 298 21.83 10.40 16.99
C THR A 298 23.09 10.27 17.86
N LYS A 299 22.97 10.38 19.18
CA LYS A 299 24.08 10.44 20.14
C LYS A 299 23.77 9.59 21.36
N ILE A 300 24.80 8.92 21.88
CA ILE A 300 24.71 8.18 23.14
C ILE A 300 24.40 9.13 24.30
N ASN A 301 23.53 8.71 25.22
CA ASN A 301 23.20 9.39 26.47
C ASN A 301 23.32 8.40 27.65
N ILE A 302 24.19 8.68 28.62
CA ILE A 302 24.40 7.81 29.78
C ILE A 302 23.89 8.54 31.01
N GLY A 303 22.62 8.30 31.37
CA GLY A 303 22.02 8.87 32.57
C GLY A 303 22.08 10.41 32.65
N GLY A 304 21.90 11.09 31.51
CA GLY A 304 21.96 12.55 31.39
C GLY A 304 23.35 13.09 30.99
N CYS A 305 24.35 12.23 30.86
CA CYS A 305 25.67 12.62 30.37
C CYS A 305 25.83 12.29 28.87
N TYR A 306 26.38 13.24 28.09
CA TYR A 306 26.56 13.11 26.64
C TYR A 306 28.06 13.07 26.26
N PRO A 307 28.63 11.91 25.88
CA PRO A 307 30.05 11.80 25.53
C PRO A 307 30.36 12.32 24.11
N ASN A 308 29.37 12.89 23.40
CA ASN A 308 29.44 13.31 22.00
C ASN A 308 29.86 12.19 21.03
N VAL A 309 29.44 10.95 21.32
CA VAL A 309 29.68 9.79 20.45
C VAL A 309 28.40 9.49 19.70
N ASN A 310 28.51 9.26 18.38
CA ASN A 310 27.35 8.88 17.57
C ASN A 310 26.82 7.53 18.04
N ASN A 311 25.52 7.45 18.23
CA ASN A 311 24.86 6.16 18.36
C ASN A 311 24.90 5.47 17.00
N LYS A 312 25.27 4.21 16.95
CA LYS A 312 25.32 3.43 15.70
C LYS A 312 24.72 2.06 15.93
N MET A 313 24.26 1.45 14.85
CA MET A 313 23.86 0.04 14.82
C MET A 313 25.03 -0.86 15.20
N VAL A 314 24.81 -1.75 16.17
CA VAL A 314 25.79 -2.74 16.63
C VAL A 314 25.57 -4.08 15.92
N LYS A 315 24.32 -4.49 15.80
CA LYS A 315 23.84 -5.70 15.13
C LYS A 315 22.40 -5.43 14.64
N ASN A 316 21.85 -6.33 13.82
CA ASN A 316 20.46 -6.25 13.34
C ASN A 316 19.52 -5.94 14.53
N GLY A 317 18.80 -4.82 14.47
CA GLY A 317 17.80 -4.49 15.48
C GLY A 317 18.37 -3.98 16.81
N SER A 318 19.55 -3.36 16.81
CA SER A 318 20.18 -2.90 18.06
C SER A 318 21.18 -1.79 17.83
N THR A 319 20.96 -0.67 18.51
CA THR A 319 21.92 0.44 18.59
C THR A 319 22.90 0.27 19.75
N MET A 320 23.92 1.13 19.81
CA MET A 320 24.80 1.21 20.97
C MET A 320 24.05 1.70 22.22
N MET A 321 23.04 2.55 22.02
CA MET A 321 22.24 3.09 23.09
C MET A 321 21.35 2.02 23.73
N ASP A 322 20.84 1.06 22.97
CA ASP A 322 20.04 -0.05 23.51
C ASP A 322 20.83 -0.93 24.45
N GLN A 323 22.07 -1.28 24.06
CA GLN A 323 22.96 -2.06 24.93
C GLN A 323 23.35 -1.30 26.22
N ILE A 324 23.36 0.05 26.17
CA ILE A 324 23.54 0.87 27.37
C ILE A 324 22.26 0.87 28.20
N ASN A 325 21.09 1.04 27.59
CA ASN A 325 19.79 1.03 28.26
C ASN A 325 19.53 -0.30 28.96
N ASP A 326 19.82 -1.44 28.31
CA ASP A 326 19.78 -2.77 28.90
C ASP A 326 20.66 -2.87 30.15
N LEU A 327 21.89 -2.37 30.06
CA LEU A 327 22.83 -2.39 31.17
C LEU A 327 22.36 -1.49 32.33
N ILE A 328 21.78 -0.33 32.02
CA ILE A 328 21.20 0.59 33.00
C ILE A 328 20.00 -0.06 33.69
N ALA A 329 19.09 -0.67 32.92
CA ALA A 329 17.92 -1.37 33.43
C ALA A 329 18.33 -2.54 34.34
N GLU A 330 19.31 -3.34 33.91
CA GLU A 330 19.85 -4.46 34.71
C GLU A 330 20.49 -3.95 36.02
N THR A 331 21.23 -2.85 35.96
CA THR A 331 21.87 -2.26 37.15
C THR A 331 20.82 -1.70 38.12
N ASN A 332 19.81 -1.00 37.61
CA ASN A 332 18.71 -0.47 38.41
C ASN A 332 17.86 -1.57 39.06
N ALA A 333 17.63 -2.69 38.36
CA ALA A 333 16.87 -3.82 38.90
C ALA A 333 17.53 -4.46 40.13
N GLN A 334 18.86 -4.37 40.24
CA GLN A 334 19.62 -4.88 41.39
C GLN A 334 19.72 -3.88 42.55
N TYR A 335 19.31 -2.63 42.35
CA TYR A 335 19.46 -1.58 43.35
C TYR A 335 18.46 -1.75 44.50
N ASN A 336 18.98 -1.79 45.72
CA ASN A 336 18.19 -1.98 46.94
C ASN A 336 18.27 -0.80 47.93
N GLY A 337 18.72 0.36 47.46
CA GLY A 337 18.95 1.55 48.28
C GLY A 337 20.32 1.57 48.96
N GLN A 338 20.87 0.41 49.35
CA GLN A 338 22.09 0.33 50.17
C GLN A 338 23.34 -0.06 49.36
N ASN A 339 23.17 -0.68 48.20
CA ASN A 339 24.25 -1.21 47.37
C ASN A 339 24.71 -0.26 46.24
N TYR A 340 24.41 1.04 46.34
CA TYR A 340 24.74 2.04 45.31
C TYR A 340 26.20 1.97 44.86
N THR A 341 27.14 2.12 45.81
CA THR A 341 28.58 2.16 45.51
C THR A 341 29.08 0.89 44.83
N TYR A 342 28.51 -0.27 45.19
CA TYR A 342 28.86 -1.54 44.56
C TYR A 342 28.35 -1.61 43.13
N LEU A 343 27.07 -1.30 42.90
CA LEU A 343 26.46 -1.35 41.58
C LEU A 343 27.01 -0.29 40.62
N HIS A 344 27.21 0.94 41.09
CA HIS A 344 27.84 2.00 40.31
C HIS A 344 29.25 1.56 39.87
N LYS A 345 30.06 1.00 40.78
CA LYS A 345 31.35 0.42 40.43
C LYS A 345 31.24 -0.81 39.52
N MET A 346 30.19 -1.62 39.62
CA MET A 346 30.01 -2.76 38.70
C MET A 346 29.65 -2.32 37.28
N PHE A 347 28.72 -1.37 37.16
CA PHE A 347 28.35 -0.72 35.90
C PHE A 347 29.58 -0.12 35.20
N MET A 348 30.41 0.56 35.99
CA MET A 348 31.61 1.29 35.55
C MET A 348 32.87 0.46 35.36
N ILE A 349 33.31 -0.22 36.42
CA ILE A 349 34.67 -0.71 36.62
C ILE A 349 34.79 -2.19 36.26
N MET A 350 33.75 -3.02 36.49
CA MET A 350 34.02 -4.46 36.66
C MET A 350 33.64 -5.42 35.53
N THR A 351 33.04 -5.04 34.40
CA THR A 351 33.09 -5.89 33.15
C THR A 351 32.18 -5.40 32.05
N LYS A 352 30.99 -4.89 32.39
CA LYS A 352 29.89 -4.85 31.42
C LYS A 352 30.02 -3.72 30.42
N LEU A 353 29.99 -2.45 30.85
CA LEU A 353 30.17 -1.33 29.92
C LEU A 353 31.57 -1.35 29.28
N ALA A 354 32.59 -1.68 30.07
CA ALA A 354 33.96 -1.81 29.58
C ALA A 354 34.11 -2.91 28.52
N GLY A 355 33.38 -4.02 28.66
CA GLY A 355 33.34 -5.14 27.72
C GLY A 355 32.52 -4.81 26.47
N ILE A 356 31.35 -4.19 26.63
CA ILE A 356 30.51 -3.69 25.53
C ILE A 356 31.32 -2.71 24.66
N THR A 357 31.88 -1.66 25.27
CA THR A 357 32.68 -0.66 24.54
C THR A 357 33.98 -1.22 23.96
N TYR A 358 34.55 -2.27 24.57
CA TYR A 358 35.69 -2.99 23.99
C TYR A 358 35.29 -3.70 22.69
N ASN A 359 34.14 -4.40 22.70
CA ASN A 359 33.61 -5.07 21.52
C ASN A 359 33.26 -4.06 20.41
N TRP A 360 32.66 -2.91 20.75
CA TRP A 360 32.39 -1.84 19.79
C TRP A 360 33.66 -1.30 19.14
N ARG A 361 34.71 -1.08 19.93
CA ARG A 361 36.02 -0.68 19.39
C ARG A 361 36.59 -1.74 18.47
N ARG A 362 36.51 -3.02 18.85
CA ARG A 362 36.98 -4.15 18.03
C ARG A 362 36.23 -4.25 16.70
N ALA A 363 34.93 -3.92 16.71
CA ALA A 363 34.09 -3.85 15.53
C ALA A 363 34.23 -2.54 14.71
N GLY A 364 35.09 -1.60 15.14
CA GLY A 364 35.28 -0.33 14.44
C GLY A 364 34.14 0.68 14.61
N LEU A 365 33.18 0.41 15.50
CA LEU A 365 32.04 1.30 15.74
C LEU A 365 32.45 2.58 16.49
N ILE A 366 33.47 2.50 17.34
CA ILE A 366 34.03 3.63 18.06
C ILE A 366 35.56 3.61 18.04
N THR A 367 36.15 4.78 18.21
CA THR A 367 37.59 5.00 18.39
C THR A 367 38.02 4.81 19.85
N ALA A 368 39.33 4.74 20.08
CA ALA A 368 39.88 4.70 21.45
C ALA A 368 39.52 5.97 22.25
N LYS A 369 39.49 7.14 21.60
CA LYS A 369 39.13 8.43 22.21
C LYS A 369 37.65 8.45 22.62
N GLU A 370 36.76 8.00 21.74
CA GLU A 370 35.32 7.90 22.03
C GLU A 370 35.05 6.91 23.17
N ARG A 371 35.77 5.78 23.21
CA ARG A 371 35.69 4.85 24.35
C ARG A 371 36.05 5.52 25.67
N THR A 372 37.13 6.30 25.71
CA THR A 372 37.52 7.05 26.91
C THR A 372 36.46 8.08 27.29
N ALA A 373 35.88 8.80 26.31
CA ALA A 373 34.82 9.77 26.57
C ALA A 373 33.57 9.10 27.18
N ILE A 374 33.17 7.94 26.65
CA ILE A 374 32.09 7.12 27.20
C ILE A 374 32.38 6.72 28.65
N SER A 375 33.59 6.26 28.94
CA SER A 375 33.98 5.86 30.31
C SER A 375 33.96 7.05 31.29
N ILE A 376 34.45 8.22 30.88
CA ILE A 376 34.40 9.44 31.71
C ILE A 376 32.94 9.82 31.98
N CYS A 377 32.11 9.78 30.96
CA CYS A 377 30.71 10.16 31.04
C CYS A 377 29.90 9.23 31.95
N ALA A 378 30.12 7.92 31.84
CA ALA A 378 29.55 6.93 32.74
C ALA A 378 29.97 7.14 34.21
N TRP A 379 31.18 7.65 34.45
CA TRP A 379 31.68 7.98 35.80
C TRP A 379 30.97 9.15 36.45
N SER A 380 30.58 10.14 35.65
CA SER A 380 29.76 11.25 36.13
C SER A 380 28.27 10.92 36.23
N ALA A 381 27.81 9.81 35.66
CA ALA A 381 26.39 9.48 35.60
C ALA A 381 25.88 8.94 36.95
N ASN A 382 24.69 9.34 37.35
CA ASN A 382 24.04 8.89 38.58
C ASN A 382 23.33 7.53 38.38
N ILE A 383 24.10 6.45 38.20
CA ILE A 383 23.58 5.11 37.90
C ILE A 383 24.11 4.10 38.93
N PRO A 384 23.27 3.30 39.61
CA PRO A 384 21.81 3.22 39.47
C PRO A 384 21.11 4.51 39.92
N PHE A 385 19.97 4.82 39.32
CA PHE A 385 19.22 6.03 39.66
C PHE A 385 18.66 5.90 41.09
N ASN A 386 19.13 6.77 41.98
CA ASN A 386 18.56 6.86 43.32
C ASN A 386 17.20 7.56 43.20
N ARG A 387 16.10 6.85 43.48
CA ARG A 387 14.73 7.40 43.38
C ARG A 387 14.42 8.47 44.44
N ASP A 388 15.29 8.62 45.44
CA ASP A 388 15.07 9.50 46.59
C ASP A 388 15.99 10.75 46.61
N ALA A 389 16.62 11.10 45.48
CA ALA A 389 17.53 12.25 45.36
C ALA A 389 16.94 13.41 44.53
#